data_AF-A0AA88QVE9-F1
#
_entry.id   AF-A0AA88QVE9-F1
#
_cell.length_a   1.000
_cell.length_b   1.000
_cell.length_c   1.000
_cell.angle_alpha   90.00
_cell.angle_beta   90.00
_cell.angle_gamma   90.00
#
_symmetry.space_group_name_H-M   'P 1'
#
loop_
_entity.id
_entity.type
_entity.pdbx_description
1 polymer ?
#
loop_
_entity_poly.entity_id
_entity_poly.type
_entity_poly.pdbx_seq_one_letter_code
_entity_poly.pdbx_strand_id
1 'polypeptide(L)'
;MPPPATHHQMSTTTGDTVEHIVLFKAKPDADPSAVAAMVNGLNSLSSLDSVLHLTTGPLLRCKSDSLTFTHMLHARFRSKDNLRAYSLHPNHVRVEQESKPVLDDIMAVDWLTDAATAALTPRPGSAMRVRLLKLKEGLGEEEKAGVLGLFENMNFQLSFGENFSPERAKGYSIGSIAFYPGLGELEVDGDSDIMEVGKDLVESEDLNFQLSFDPDRAKGYSIGSIAFYPGLGELEVDGDSDIMEVGKDLVESEVVLPLP
;
A
#
# COMPACT_ATOMS: atom_id res chain seq x y z
N MET A 1 -37.52 -33.63 16.78
CA MET A 1 -36.58 -33.52 15.65
C MET A 1 -35.91 -32.16 15.75
N PRO A 2 -34.58 -32.07 15.81
CA PRO A 2 -33.90 -30.78 15.70
C PRO A 2 -34.06 -30.23 14.26
N PRO A 3 -34.07 -28.90 14.07
CA PRO A 3 -34.14 -28.30 12.74
C PRO A 3 -32.88 -28.60 11.93
N PRO A 4 -32.97 -28.67 10.58
CA PRO A 4 -31.81 -28.93 9.74
C PRO A 4 -30.83 -27.75 9.80
N ALA A 5 -29.54 -28.07 9.94
CA ALA A 5 -28.47 -27.09 9.92
C ALA A 5 -28.51 -26.32 8.60
N THR A 6 -28.73 -25.00 8.69
CA THR A 6 -28.54 -24.07 7.60
C THR A 6 -27.06 -24.09 7.22
N HIS A 7 -26.76 -24.68 6.06
CA HIS A 7 -25.47 -24.54 5.41
C HIS A 7 -25.25 -23.03 5.18
N HIS A 8 -24.40 -22.41 5.99
CA HIS A 8 -23.88 -21.08 5.68
C HIS A 8 -23.07 -21.26 4.40
N GLN A 9 -23.68 -20.87 3.28
CA GLN A 9 -22.97 -20.65 2.05
C GLN A 9 -21.93 -19.57 2.36
N MET A 10 -20.66 -19.99 2.41
CA MET A 10 -19.53 -19.07 2.49
C MET A 10 -19.66 -18.11 1.32
N SER A 11 -20.09 -16.89 1.60
CA SER A 11 -19.99 -15.79 0.65
C SER A 11 -18.53 -15.40 0.58
N THR A 12 -17.74 -16.17 -0.17
CA THR A 12 -16.46 -15.70 -0.70
C THR A 12 -16.80 -14.57 -1.65
N THR A 13 -16.84 -13.34 -1.14
CA THR A 13 -16.91 -12.14 -1.99
C THR A 13 -15.66 -12.19 -2.86
N THR A 14 -15.80 -12.70 -4.08
CA THR A 14 -14.69 -12.89 -4.99
C THR A 14 -14.26 -11.49 -5.41
N GLY A 15 -13.16 -11.04 -4.84
CA GLY A 15 -12.56 -9.78 -5.24
C GLY A 15 -12.03 -9.88 -6.66
N ASP A 16 -12.42 -8.96 -7.54
CA ASP A 16 -11.87 -8.89 -8.90
C ASP A 16 -10.60 -8.04 -8.96
N THR A 17 -10.40 -7.15 -7.99
CA THR A 17 -9.24 -6.26 -7.99
C THR A 17 -8.00 -7.03 -7.59
N VAL A 18 -6.92 -6.81 -8.33
CA VAL A 18 -5.60 -7.37 -8.05
C VAL A 18 -4.80 -6.35 -7.25
N GLU A 19 -4.27 -6.78 -6.10
CA GLU A 19 -3.11 -6.15 -5.49
C GLU A 19 -1.85 -6.72 -6.14
N HIS A 20 -0.97 -5.84 -6.60
CA HIS A 20 0.28 -6.17 -7.27
C HIS A 20 1.44 -5.55 -6.50
N ILE A 21 2.22 -6.39 -5.82
CA ILE A 21 3.44 -5.98 -5.11
C ILE A 21 4.65 -6.47 -5.90
N VAL A 22 5.58 -5.56 -6.19
CA VAL A 22 6.90 -5.90 -6.74
C VAL A 22 7.98 -5.32 -5.86
N LEU A 23 8.90 -6.16 -5.41
CA LEU A 23 10.07 -5.79 -4.64
C LEU A 23 11.29 -5.77 -5.53
N PHE A 24 12.10 -4.74 -5.38
CA PHE A 24 13.30 -4.50 -6.16
C PHE A 24 14.51 -4.33 -5.25
N LYS A 25 15.58 -5.04 -5.58
CA LYS A 25 16.88 -4.87 -4.94
C LYS A 25 17.79 -4.18 -5.94
N ALA A 26 18.10 -2.91 -5.68
CA ALA A 26 19.14 -2.22 -6.43
C ALA A 26 20.50 -2.85 -6.10
N LYS A 27 21.41 -2.89 -7.08
CA LYS A 27 22.80 -3.29 -6.83
C LYS A 27 23.45 -2.32 -5.84
N PRO A 28 24.35 -2.80 -4.97
CA PRO A 28 24.98 -1.96 -3.95
C PRO A 28 25.85 -0.84 -4.54
N ASP A 29 26.33 -1.00 -5.77
CA ASP A 29 27.15 -0.06 -6.54
C ASP A 29 26.36 0.63 -7.67
N ALA A 30 25.03 0.47 -7.72
CA ALA A 30 24.20 1.13 -8.70
C ALA A 30 24.33 2.66 -8.59
N ASP A 31 24.47 3.32 -9.74
CA ASP A 31 24.49 4.77 -9.78
C ASP A 31 23.15 5.34 -9.24
N PRO A 32 23.16 6.27 -8.27
CA PRO A 32 21.94 6.82 -7.68
C PRO A 32 21.01 7.47 -8.70
N SER A 33 21.54 8.08 -9.77
CA SER A 33 20.72 8.68 -10.82
C SER A 33 20.02 7.62 -11.67
N ALA A 34 20.66 6.47 -11.89
CA ALA A 34 20.06 5.34 -12.58
C ALA A 34 18.97 4.66 -11.73
N VAL A 35 19.16 4.56 -10.41
CA VAL A 35 18.11 4.11 -9.48
C VAL A 35 16.92 5.08 -9.48
N ALA A 36 17.18 6.40 -9.45
CA ALA A 36 16.13 7.40 -9.55
C ALA A 36 15.39 7.33 -10.90
N ALA A 37 16.10 7.09 -12.00
CA ALA A 37 15.51 6.89 -13.33
C ALA A 37 14.59 5.67 -13.37
N MET A 38 14.99 4.55 -12.76
CA MET A 38 14.15 3.36 -12.59
C MET A 38 12.86 3.71 -11.82
N VAL A 39 12.96 4.36 -10.66
CA VAL A 39 11.79 4.73 -9.84
C VAL A 39 10.85 5.67 -10.61
N ASN A 40 11.39 6.66 -11.32
CA ASN A 40 10.58 7.58 -12.14
C ASN A 40 9.93 6.87 -13.33
N GLY A 41 10.67 5.97 -13.99
CA GLY A 41 10.16 5.15 -15.08
C GLY A 41 8.98 4.28 -14.63
N LEU A 42 9.12 3.61 -13.48
CA LEU A 42 8.04 2.79 -12.89
C LEU A 42 6.83 3.64 -12.51
N ASN A 43 7.02 4.77 -11.84
CA ASN A 43 5.91 5.68 -11.49
C ASN A 43 5.19 6.25 -12.71
N SER A 44 5.89 6.45 -13.85
CA SER A 44 5.26 6.92 -15.09
C SER A 44 4.21 5.95 -15.65
N LEU A 45 4.30 4.66 -15.31
CA LEU A 45 3.34 3.63 -15.73
C LEU A 45 1.98 3.78 -15.05
N SER A 46 1.85 4.63 -14.02
CA SER A 46 0.56 5.02 -13.43
C SER A 46 -0.39 5.69 -14.42
N SER A 47 0.13 6.19 -15.55
CA SER A 47 -0.66 6.82 -16.62
C SER A 47 -1.33 5.83 -17.58
N LEU A 48 -1.08 4.52 -17.44
CA LEU A 48 -1.68 3.51 -18.31
C LEU A 48 -3.13 3.22 -17.92
N ASP A 49 -4.02 3.12 -18.91
CA ASP A 49 -5.47 2.93 -18.70
C ASP A 49 -5.84 1.68 -17.87
N SER A 50 -5.01 0.64 -17.91
CA SER A 50 -5.21 -0.60 -17.15
C SER A 50 -4.90 -0.45 -15.64
N VAL A 51 -4.18 0.61 -15.24
CA VAL A 51 -3.66 0.83 -13.89
C VAL A 51 -4.64 1.71 -13.09
N LEU A 52 -5.13 1.21 -11.96
CA LEU A 52 -5.99 1.99 -11.05
C LEU A 52 -5.17 2.84 -10.08
N HIS A 53 -4.10 2.24 -9.58
CA HIS A 53 -3.15 2.85 -8.66
C HIS A 53 -1.79 2.26 -8.99
N LEU A 54 -0.76 3.09 -8.95
CA LEU A 54 0.62 2.65 -8.95
C LEU A 54 1.44 3.69 -8.19
N THR A 55 2.32 3.19 -7.34
CA THR A 55 3.36 3.97 -6.66
C THR A 55 4.61 3.11 -6.60
N THR A 56 5.77 3.74 -6.64
CA THR A 56 7.07 3.08 -6.45
C THR A 56 8.00 3.99 -5.66
N GLY A 57 8.73 3.42 -4.73
CA GLY A 57 9.76 4.15 -3.98
C GLY A 57 10.59 3.25 -3.07
N PRO A 58 11.48 3.85 -2.25
CA PRO A 58 12.32 3.10 -1.32
C PRO A 58 11.50 2.56 -0.14
N LEU A 59 11.91 1.40 0.38
CA LEU A 59 11.40 0.88 1.65
C LEU A 59 11.93 1.74 2.80
N LEU A 60 11.07 2.04 3.77
CA LEU A 60 11.48 2.69 5.01
C LEU A 60 12.16 1.71 5.96
N ARG A 61 11.64 0.48 6.00
CA ARG A 61 12.16 -0.60 6.82
C ARG A 61 11.80 -1.93 6.18
N CYS A 62 12.77 -2.84 6.16
CA CYS A 62 12.59 -4.25 5.85
C CYS A 62 12.94 -5.02 7.12
N LYS A 63 11.95 -5.51 7.86
CA LYS A 63 12.18 -6.44 8.98
C LYS A 63 12.22 -7.84 8.40
N SER A 64 13.39 -8.23 7.93
CA SER A 64 13.61 -9.54 7.33
C SER A 64 15.06 -9.97 7.45
N ASP A 65 15.27 -11.23 7.80
CA ASP A 65 16.60 -11.86 7.74
C ASP A 65 16.89 -12.45 6.34
N SER A 66 15.85 -12.64 5.52
CA SER A 66 15.93 -13.35 4.23
C SER A 66 15.79 -12.41 3.01
N LEU A 67 15.05 -11.32 3.15
CA LEU A 67 14.78 -10.33 2.12
C LEU A 67 15.68 -9.10 2.27
N THR A 68 16.38 -8.76 1.18
CA THR A 68 17.30 -7.62 1.12
C THR A 68 16.84 -6.58 0.09
N PHE A 69 15.53 -6.53 -0.15
CA PHE A 69 14.93 -5.58 -1.09
C PHE A 69 15.05 -4.14 -0.59
N THR A 70 15.10 -3.21 -1.55
CA THR A 70 15.39 -1.79 -1.31
C THR A 70 14.24 -0.88 -1.69
N HIS A 71 13.44 -1.29 -2.67
CA HIS A 71 12.33 -0.53 -3.21
C HIS A 71 11.12 -1.44 -3.37
N MET A 72 9.94 -0.83 -3.36
CA MET A 72 8.68 -1.51 -3.58
C MET A 72 7.84 -0.73 -4.59
N LEU A 73 7.18 -1.46 -5.48
CA LEU A 73 6.05 -1.00 -6.27
C LEU A 73 4.79 -1.61 -5.70
N HIS A 74 3.80 -0.78 -5.45
CA HIS A 74 2.43 -1.20 -5.18
C HIS A 74 1.53 -0.70 -6.30
N ALA A 75 0.78 -1.60 -6.91
CA ALA A 75 -0.21 -1.26 -7.92
C ALA A 75 -1.51 -2.03 -7.74
N ARG A 76 -2.59 -1.46 -8.31
CA ARG A 76 -3.91 -2.09 -8.37
C ARG A 76 -4.43 -2.17 -9.80
N PHE A 77 -5.04 -3.30 -10.12
CA PHE A 77 -5.69 -3.56 -11.41
C PHE A 77 -7.11 -4.03 -11.20
N ARG A 78 -8.04 -3.67 -12.09
CA ARG A 78 -9.44 -4.10 -12.01
C ARG A 78 -9.64 -5.61 -12.12
N SER A 79 -8.68 -6.32 -12.74
CA SER A 79 -8.74 -7.77 -12.97
C SER A 79 -7.36 -8.33 -13.32
N LYS A 80 -7.23 -9.65 -13.28
CA LYS A 80 -6.04 -10.37 -13.78
C LYS A 80 -5.74 -10.09 -15.25
N ASP A 81 -6.78 -9.89 -16.07
CA ASP A 81 -6.61 -9.53 -17.48
C ASP A 81 -6.01 -8.12 -17.65
N ASN A 82 -6.38 -7.18 -16.79
CA ASN A 82 -5.77 -5.85 -16.78
C ASN A 82 -4.30 -5.91 -16.34
N LEU A 83 -3.96 -6.71 -15.33
CA LEU A 83 -2.55 -6.97 -14.97
C LEU A 83 -1.79 -7.59 -16.16
N ARG A 84 -2.38 -8.58 -16.85
CA ARG A 84 -1.76 -9.20 -18.03
C ARG A 84 -1.55 -8.19 -19.17
N ALA A 85 -2.54 -7.36 -19.45
CA ALA A 85 -2.45 -6.32 -20.47
C ALA A 85 -1.34 -5.31 -20.12
N TYR A 86 -1.25 -4.91 -18.85
CA TYR A 86 -0.17 -4.08 -18.32
C TYR A 86 1.21 -4.72 -18.53
N SER A 87 1.39 -5.99 -18.16
CA SER A 87 2.69 -6.68 -18.31
C SER A 87 3.16 -6.75 -19.76
N LEU A 88 2.24 -6.80 -20.71
CA LEU A 88 2.53 -6.82 -22.16
C LEU A 88 2.62 -5.42 -22.77
N HIS A 89 2.30 -4.36 -22.02
CA HIS A 89 2.25 -3.01 -22.55
C HIS A 89 3.67 -2.53 -22.96
N PRO A 90 3.86 -1.93 -24.15
CA PRO A 90 5.18 -1.53 -24.62
C PRO A 90 5.94 -0.60 -23.66
N ASN A 91 5.23 0.31 -22.98
CA ASN A 91 5.86 1.17 -21.97
C ASN A 91 6.32 0.40 -20.73
N HIS A 92 5.56 -0.60 -20.28
CA HIS A 92 5.98 -1.46 -19.16
C HIS A 92 7.24 -2.25 -19.55
N VAL A 93 7.21 -2.91 -20.70
CA VAL A 93 8.34 -3.69 -21.22
C VAL A 93 9.58 -2.81 -21.36
N ARG A 94 9.44 -1.58 -21.88
CA ARG A 94 10.56 -0.63 -21.99
C ARG A 94 11.17 -0.33 -20.62
N VAL A 95 10.35 0.08 -19.64
CA VAL A 95 10.81 0.42 -18.28
C VAL A 95 11.46 -0.79 -17.61
N GLU A 96 10.89 -1.99 -17.76
CA GLU A 96 11.49 -3.23 -17.24
C GLU A 96 12.90 -3.45 -17.79
N GLN A 97 13.08 -3.33 -19.11
CA GLN A 97 14.39 -3.52 -19.76
C GLN A 97 15.40 -2.44 -19.35
N GLU A 98 14.96 -1.18 -19.23
CA GLU A 98 15.78 -0.07 -18.76
C GLU A 98 16.20 -0.22 -17.29
N SER A 99 15.38 -0.90 -16.48
CA SER A 99 15.64 -1.12 -15.05
C SER A 99 16.58 -2.31 -14.78
N LYS A 100 16.61 -3.33 -15.65
CA LYS A 100 17.42 -4.55 -15.46
C LYS A 100 18.90 -4.30 -15.11
N PRO A 101 19.62 -3.35 -15.75
CA PRO A 101 21.02 -3.12 -15.44
C PRO A 101 21.30 -2.69 -14.00
N VAL A 102 20.35 -2.02 -13.33
CA VAL A 102 20.51 -1.52 -11.96
C VAL A 102 20.02 -2.46 -10.87
N LEU A 103 19.32 -3.53 -11.25
CA LEU A 103 18.71 -4.48 -10.33
C LEU A 103 19.60 -5.70 -10.10
N ASP A 104 19.74 -6.08 -8.84
CA ASP A 104 20.33 -7.34 -8.38
C ASP A 104 19.26 -8.43 -8.28
N ASP A 105 18.05 -8.05 -7.86
CA ASP A 105 16.99 -9.00 -7.57
C ASP A 105 15.58 -8.38 -7.73
N ILE A 106 14.61 -9.21 -8.08
CA ILE A 106 13.20 -8.84 -8.27
C ILE A 106 12.32 -9.96 -7.72
N MET A 107 11.23 -9.59 -7.03
CA MET A 107 10.20 -10.52 -6.58
C MET A 107 8.83 -9.88 -6.75
N ALA A 108 7.82 -10.68 -7.07
CA ALA A 108 6.45 -10.19 -7.18
C ALA A 108 5.45 -11.13 -6.50
N VAL A 109 4.46 -10.54 -5.85
CA VAL A 109 3.38 -11.23 -5.15
C VAL A 109 2.07 -10.55 -5.54
N ASP A 110 1.11 -11.35 -6.00
CA ASP A 110 -0.18 -10.84 -6.49
C ASP A 110 -1.33 -11.60 -5.86
N TRP A 111 -2.32 -10.88 -5.33
CA TRP A 111 -3.52 -11.51 -4.78
C TRP A 111 -4.78 -10.73 -5.18
N LEU A 112 -5.93 -11.38 -5.00
CA LEU A 112 -7.23 -10.78 -5.23
C LEU A 112 -7.74 -10.14 -3.95
N THR A 113 -8.37 -8.97 -4.07
CA THR A 113 -8.98 -8.23 -2.96
C THR A 113 -10.39 -7.77 -3.33
N ASP A 114 -11.26 -7.70 -2.33
CA ASP A 114 -12.63 -7.23 -2.53
C ASP A 114 -12.68 -5.75 -2.99
N ALA A 115 -13.81 -5.39 -3.59
CA ALA A 115 -14.03 -4.06 -4.16
C ALA A 115 -14.07 -2.94 -3.11
N ALA A 116 -14.47 -3.22 -1.86
CA ALA A 116 -14.53 -2.22 -0.80
C ALA A 116 -13.12 -1.79 -0.37
N THR A 117 -12.24 -2.77 -0.21
CA THR A 117 -10.82 -2.55 0.08
C THR A 117 -10.09 -1.93 -1.10
N ALA A 118 -10.42 -2.35 -2.33
CA ALA A 118 -9.89 -1.75 -3.56
C ALA A 118 -10.25 -0.25 -3.71
N ALA A 119 -11.43 0.15 -3.23
CA ALA A 119 -11.89 1.54 -3.29
C ALA A 119 -11.10 2.47 -2.35
N LEU A 120 -10.36 1.93 -1.37
CA LEU A 120 -9.50 2.71 -0.50
C LEU A 120 -8.31 3.24 -1.29
N THR A 121 -8.40 4.45 -1.82
CA THR A 121 -7.25 5.10 -2.46
C THR A 121 -6.36 5.69 -1.37
N PRO A 122 -5.11 5.23 -1.23
CA PRO A 122 -4.20 5.77 -0.23
C PRO A 122 -3.94 7.25 -0.53
N ARG A 123 -4.03 8.11 0.49
CA ARG A 123 -3.75 9.54 0.32
C ARG A 123 -2.24 9.77 0.22
N PRO A 124 -1.78 10.80 -0.50
CA PRO A 124 -0.38 11.21 -0.43
C PRO A 124 0.06 11.41 1.03
N GLY A 125 1.24 10.88 1.37
CA GLY A 125 1.77 10.89 2.74
C GLY A 125 1.34 9.70 3.61
N SER A 126 0.36 8.90 3.17
CA SER A 126 -0.02 7.66 3.85
C SER A 126 1.14 6.66 3.87
N ALA A 127 1.13 5.80 4.89
CA ALA A 127 2.09 4.71 5.03
C ALA A 127 1.41 3.37 4.75
N MET A 128 2.21 2.39 4.34
CA MET A 128 1.77 1.04 4.05
C MET A 128 2.65 0.06 4.81
N ARG A 129 2.03 -1.00 5.32
CA ARG A 129 2.74 -2.20 5.76
C ARG A 129 2.34 -3.35 4.86
N VAL A 130 3.30 -3.92 4.16
CA VAL A 130 3.13 -5.17 3.43
C VAL A 130 3.69 -6.29 4.28
N ARG A 131 2.92 -7.37 4.45
CA ARG A 131 3.40 -8.62 5.05
C ARG A 131 3.34 -9.73 4.04
N LEU A 132 4.45 -10.42 3.87
CA LEU A 132 4.56 -11.57 2.98
C LEU A 132 4.79 -12.81 3.81
N LEU A 133 3.94 -13.82 3.63
CA LEU A 133 3.94 -15.02 4.45
C LEU A 133 4.27 -16.23 3.57
N LYS A 134 5.17 -17.05 4.10
CA LYS A 134 5.57 -18.33 3.54
C LYS A 134 5.15 -19.43 4.50
N LEU A 135 4.39 -20.40 4.01
CA LEU A 135 4.03 -21.57 4.82
C LEU A 135 5.29 -22.39 5.12
N LYS A 136 5.37 -22.89 6.35
CA LYS A 136 6.41 -23.85 6.73
C LYS A 136 6.23 -25.19 6.02
N GLU A 137 7.32 -25.93 5.90
CA GLU A 137 7.34 -27.23 5.23
C GLU A 137 6.35 -28.22 5.88
N GLY A 138 5.61 -28.96 5.05
CA GLY A 138 4.66 -29.97 5.51
C GLY A 138 3.24 -29.45 5.81
N LEU A 139 3.01 -28.14 5.70
CA LEU A 139 1.68 -27.54 5.86
C LEU A 139 0.93 -27.50 4.52
N GLY A 140 -0.39 -27.67 4.58
CA GLY A 140 -1.26 -27.79 3.42
C GLY A 140 -2.28 -26.67 3.31
N GLU A 141 -3.32 -26.95 2.52
CA GLU A 141 -4.39 -26.00 2.20
C GLU A 141 -5.23 -25.61 3.43
N GLU A 142 -5.38 -26.51 4.40
CA GLU A 142 -6.15 -26.25 5.63
C GLU A 142 -5.46 -25.22 6.52
N GLU A 143 -4.15 -25.35 6.73
CA GLU A 143 -3.38 -24.38 7.50
C GLU A 143 -3.28 -23.04 6.79
N LYS A 144 -3.15 -23.05 5.45
CA LYS A 144 -3.21 -21.84 4.62
C LYS A 144 -4.53 -21.10 4.81
N ALA A 145 -5.66 -21.82 4.79
CA ALA A 145 -6.98 -21.25 5.02
C ALA A 145 -7.11 -20.71 6.46
N GLY A 146 -6.56 -21.42 7.45
CA GLY A 146 -6.50 -20.95 8.83
C GLY A 146 -5.74 -19.63 8.98
N VAL A 147 -4.59 -19.50 8.30
CA VAL A 147 -3.80 -18.26 8.27
C VAL A 147 -4.58 -17.13 7.62
N LEU A 148 -5.25 -17.37 6.48
CA LEU A 148 -6.10 -16.36 5.82
C LEU A 148 -7.24 -15.89 6.74
N GLY A 149 -7.86 -16.81 7.48
CA GLY A 149 -8.91 -16.50 8.46
C GLY A 149 -8.46 -15.58 9.61
N LEU A 150 -7.16 -15.50 9.91
CA LEU A 150 -6.64 -14.55 10.89
C LEU A 150 -6.78 -13.10 10.42
N PHE A 151 -6.69 -12.86 9.10
CA PHE A 151 -6.80 -11.53 8.51
C PHE A 151 -8.26 -11.08 8.33
N GLU A 152 -9.22 -12.00 8.22
CA GLU A 152 -10.65 -11.69 8.10
C GLU A 152 -11.21 -10.92 9.30
N ASN A 153 -10.62 -11.11 10.49
CA ASN A 153 -11.06 -10.45 11.72
C ASN A 153 -10.43 -9.06 11.93
N MET A 154 -9.64 -8.56 10.98
CA MET A 154 -8.98 -7.26 11.07
C MET A 154 -9.81 -6.10 10.52
N ASN A 155 -9.57 -4.91 11.07
CA ASN A 155 -10.26 -3.68 10.71
C ASN A 155 -10.01 -3.20 9.26
N PHE A 156 -10.96 -2.38 8.79
CA PHE A 156 -11.32 -1.94 7.44
C PHE A 156 -10.28 -1.25 6.53
N GLN A 157 -8.96 -1.43 6.70
CA GLN A 157 -7.94 -0.87 5.77
C GLN A 157 -6.86 -1.88 5.38
N LEU A 158 -7.24 -3.16 5.34
CA LEU A 158 -6.35 -4.27 5.04
C LEU A 158 -6.84 -4.99 3.79
N SER A 159 -5.95 -5.18 2.82
CA SER A 159 -6.13 -6.20 1.79
C SER A 159 -5.25 -7.39 2.10
N PHE A 160 -5.74 -8.59 1.86
CA PHE A 160 -4.97 -9.82 1.99
C PHE A 160 -5.50 -10.87 1.03
N GLY A 161 -4.67 -11.88 0.74
CA GLY A 161 -5.11 -13.00 -0.07
C GLY A 161 -4.00 -13.97 -0.43
N GLU A 162 -4.42 -15.05 -1.07
CA GLU A 162 -3.51 -16.03 -1.63
C GLU A 162 -2.82 -15.50 -2.88
N ASN A 163 -1.51 -15.73 -2.93
CA ASN A 163 -0.68 -15.36 -4.06
C ASN A 163 -0.97 -16.24 -5.27
N PHE A 164 -1.36 -15.64 -6.39
CA PHE A 164 -1.56 -16.34 -7.66
C PHE A 164 -0.36 -16.27 -8.62
N SER A 165 0.76 -15.72 -8.18
CA SER A 165 2.02 -15.60 -8.95
C SER A 165 3.20 -16.33 -8.28
N PRO A 166 3.08 -17.64 -7.98
CA PRO A 166 4.06 -18.38 -7.18
C PRO A 166 5.46 -18.42 -7.81
N GLU A 167 5.55 -18.44 -9.14
CA GLU A 167 6.82 -18.50 -9.89
C GLU A 167 7.70 -17.25 -9.66
N ARG A 168 7.11 -16.12 -9.28
CA ARG A 168 7.81 -14.85 -9.03
C ARG A 168 7.96 -14.51 -7.55
N ALA A 169 7.45 -15.36 -6.67
CA ALA A 169 7.25 -15.03 -5.26
C ALA A 169 8.18 -15.78 -4.31
N LYS A 170 9.18 -16.54 -4.79
CA LYS A 170 10.21 -17.18 -3.95
C LYS A 170 9.67 -18.01 -2.77
N GLY A 171 8.49 -18.60 -2.95
CA GLY A 171 7.81 -19.41 -1.94
C GLY A 171 6.84 -18.66 -1.02
N TYR A 172 6.74 -17.33 -1.12
CA TYR A 172 5.69 -16.58 -0.42
C TYR A 172 4.33 -16.85 -1.08
N SER A 173 3.39 -17.35 -0.28
CA SER A 173 2.09 -17.86 -0.73
C SER A 173 0.92 -17.00 -0.29
N ILE A 174 1.11 -16.11 0.69
CA ILE A 174 0.07 -15.19 1.16
C ILE A 174 0.68 -13.78 1.24
N GLY A 175 -0.07 -12.79 0.77
CA GLY A 175 0.26 -11.38 0.89
C GLY A 175 -0.81 -10.63 1.68
N SER A 176 -0.39 -9.60 2.41
CA SER A 176 -1.31 -8.61 2.95
C SER A 176 -0.70 -7.22 2.88
N ILE A 177 -1.56 -6.20 2.77
CA ILE A 177 -1.19 -4.79 2.79
C ILE A 177 -2.19 -4.01 3.66
N ALA A 178 -1.66 -3.31 4.66
CA ALA A 178 -2.42 -2.41 5.52
C ALA A 178 -2.04 -0.96 5.22
N PHE A 179 -3.04 -0.07 5.18
CA PHE A 179 -2.86 1.35 4.95
C PHE A 179 -3.02 2.14 6.25
N TYR A 180 -2.15 3.14 6.44
CA TYR A 180 -2.12 4.00 7.60
C TYR A 180 -2.14 5.47 7.17
N PRO A 181 -2.78 6.37 7.93
CA PRO A 181 -2.78 7.80 7.64
C PRO A 181 -1.39 8.41 7.49
N GLY A 182 -0.42 7.95 8.27
CA GLY A 182 1.00 8.33 8.20
C GLY A 182 1.92 7.36 8.95
N LEU A 183 3.19 7.76 9.12
CA LEU A 183 4.20 6.93 9.82
C LEU A 183 3.90 6.75 11.30
N GLY A 184 3.36 7.77 11.97
CA GLY A 184 3.09 7.71 13.40
C GLY A 184 2.13 6.57 13.75
N GLU A 185 1.03 6.43 12.99
CA GLU A 185 0.09 5.34 13.17
C GLU A 185 0.69 3.98 12.78
N LEU A 186 1.51 3.94 11.73
CA LEU A 186 2.23 2.74 11.31
C LEU A 186 3.20 2.25 12.41
N GLU A 187 3.86 3.15 13.13
CA GLU A 187 4.81 2.79 14.19
C GLU A 187 4.12 2.33 15.47
N VAL A 188 2.96 2.91 15.79
CA VAL A 188 2.15 2.57 16.97
C VAL A 188 1.43 1.24 16.80
N ASP A 189 1.01 0.89 15.57
CA ASP A 189 0.40 -0.39 15.25
C ASP A 189 1.45 -1.52 15.30
N GLY A 190 1.96 -1.85 16.49
CA GLY A 190 3.00 -2.84 16.73
C GLY A 190 2.78 -4.17 15.99
N ASP A 191 3.83 -5.01 15.91
CA ASP A 191 3.75 -6.33 15.27
C ASP A 191 2.49 -7.05 15.76
N SER A 192 1.50 -7.17 14.87
CA SER A 192 0.13 -7.51 15.25
C SER A 192 0.09 -8.90 15.90
N ASP A 193 -0.76 -9.08 16.93
CA ASP A 193 -1.07 -10.34 17.60
C ASP A 193 -1.25 -11.54 16.64
N ILE A 194 -1.67 -11.27 15.40
CA ILE A 194 -1.82 -12.26 14.31
C ILE A 194 -0.54 -13.01 13.99
N MET A 195 0.61 -12.33 14.00
CA MET A 195 1.88 -13.00 13.73
C MET A 195 2.29 -13.89 14.90
N GLU A 196 1.90 -13.54 16.12
CA GLU A 196 2.12 -14.41 17.27
C GLU A 196 1.23 -15.66 17.22
N VAL A 197 -0.03 -15.52 16.80
CA VAL A 197 -0.97 -16.64 16.65
C VAL A 197 -0.59 -17.56 15.48
N GLY A 198 -0.05 -17.00 14.39
CA GLY A 198 0.33 -17.73 13.18
C GLY A 198 1.80 -18.19 13.12
N LYS A 199 2.65 -17.82 14.09
CA LYS A 199 4.12 -18.04 14.02
C LYS A 199 4.54 -19.48 13.85
N ASP A 200 3.72 -20.43 14.31
CA ASP A 200 4.03 -21.85 14.18
C ASP A 200 3.73 -22.38 12.77
N LEU A 201 2.92 -21.65 12.00
CA LEU A 201 2.47 -22.02 10.65
C LEU A 201 3.23 -21.30 9.54
N VAL A 202 3.71 -20.07 9.78
CA VAL A 202 4.33 -19.24 8.74
C VAL A 202 5.66 -18.64 9.16
N GLU A 203 6.51 -18.43 8.16
CA GLU A 203 7.57 -17.43 8.18
C GLU A 203 7.01 -16.14 7.57
N SER A 204 7.37 -14.98 8.13
CA SER A 204 6.79 -13.69 7.76
C SER A 204 7.82 -12.61 7.60
N GLU A 205 7.62 -11.77 6.60
CA GLU A 205 8.46 -10.61 6.34
C GLU A 205 7.62 -9.34 6.32
N ASP A 206 8.04 -8.36 7.11
CA ASP A 206 7.33 -7.09 7.28
C ASP A 206 8.08 -5.96 6.57
N LEU A 207 7.40 -5.35 5.60
CA LEU A 207 7.92 -4.33 4.72
C LEU A 207 7.13 -3.05 4.91
N ASN A 208 7.80 -2.00 5.38
CA ASN A 208 7.20 -0.69 5.58
C ASN A 208 7.59 0.24 4.44
N PHE A 209 6.59 0.92 3.90
CA PHE A 209 6.72 1.85 2.78
C PHE A 209 5.89 3.10 3.07
N GLN A 210 6.39 4.27 2.69
CA GLN A 210 5.57 5.49 2.69
C GLN A 210 5.34 5.93 1.26
N LEU A 211 4.09 6.28 0.98
CA LEU A 211 3.73 6.91 -0.27
C LEU A 211 4.45 8.25 -0.40
N SER A 212 5.33 8.33 -1.39
CA SER A 212 5.91 9.59 -1.80
C SER A 212 4.81 10.59 -2.15
N PHE A 213 4.90 11.79 -1.59
CA PHE A 213 4.05 12.90 -2.01
C PHE A 213 4.44 13.29 -3.44
N ASP A 214 3.56 13.03 -4.40
CA ASP A 214 3.71 13.53 -5.77
C ASP A 214 2.98 14.88 -5.88
N PRO A 215 3.70 16.01 -5.91
CA PRO A 215 3.09 17.33 -6.03
C PRO A 215 2.37 17.53 -7.37
N ASP A 216 2.71 16.80 -8.44
CA ASP A 216 2.02 16.91 -9.73
C ASP A 216 0.69 16.15 -9.74
N ARG A 217 0.53 15.12 -8.89
CA ARG A 217 -0.74 14.43 -8.65
C ARG A 217 -1.72 15.25 -7.80
N ALA A 218 -1.24 16.31 -7.12
CA ALA A 218 -2.09 17.24 -6.35
C ALA A 218 -2.94 18.17 -7.23
N LYS A 219 -2.65 18.28 -8.55
CA LYS A 219 -3.41 19.15 -9.47
C LYS A 219 -4.87 18.73 -9.72
N GLY A 220 -5.31 17.59 -9.15
CA GLY A 220 -6.70 17.13 -9.19
C GLY A 220 -7.43 17.15 -7.84
N TYR A 221 -6.77 17.55 -6.74
CA TYR A 221 -7.38 17.62 -5.42
C TYR A 221 -7.51 19.08 -5.00
N SER A 222 -8.73 19.64 -5.08
CA SER A 222 -9.01 20.90 -4.38
C SER A 222 -9.08 20.59 -2.88
N ILE A 223 -7.97 20.74 -2.20
CA ILE A 223 -7.98 20.92 -0.76
C ILE A 223 -8.62 22.28 -0.54
N GLY A 224 -9.74 22.33 0.19
CA GLY A 224 -10.26 23.59 0.73
C GLY A 224 -9.11 24.32 1.42
N SER A 225 -8.71 25.42 0.80
CA SER A 225 -7.79 26.46 1.28
C SER A 225 -7.13 26.22 2.64
N ILE A 226 -5.92 25.67 2.64
CA ILE A 226 -4.88 26.09 3.58
C ILE A 226 -3.68 26.50 2.74
N ALA A 227 -3.56 27.82 2.54
CA ALA A 227 -2.38 28.40 1.93
C ALA A 227 -1.25 28.39 2.97
N PHE A 228 -0.25 27.55 2.75
CA PHE A 228 1.05 27.74 3.40
C PHE A 228 1.81 28.81 2.62
N TYR A 229 1.95 29.99 3.21
CA TYR A 229 2.92 30.99 2.76
C TYR A 229 4.27 30.66 3.43
N PRO A 230 5.33 30.30 2.66
CA PRO A 230 6.65 30.12 3.25
C PRO A 230 7.28 31.50 3.44
N GLY A 231 7.46 31.90 4.71
CA GLY A 231 8.25 33.09 5.02
C GLY A 231 7.83 33.85 6.26
N LEU A 232 7.76 33.20 7.43
CA LEU A 232 8.04 33.85 8.72
C LEU A 232 8.70 32.82 9.64
N GLY A 233 9.73 33.27 10.35
CA GLY A 233 10.70 32.43 11.06
C GLY A 233 10.14 31.64 12.23
N GLU A 234 11.01 30.74 12.72
CA GLU A 234 10.88 29.92 13.91
C GLU A 234 10.07 30.62 15.01
N LEU A 235 8.96 30.01 15.42
CA LEU A 235 8.31 30.34 16.68
C LEU A 235 8.48 29.14 17.60
N GLU A 236 9.28 29.34 18.64
CA GLU A 236 9.44 28.42 19.76
C GLU A 236 8.08 28.08 20.36
N VAL A 237 7.81 26.79 20.55
CA VAL A 237 6.63 26.31 21.28
C VAL A 237 7.04 26.19 22.74
N ASP A 238 6.62 27.16 23.54
CA ASP A 238 6.62 27.04 25.00
C ASP A 238 5.24 26.54 25.46
N GLY A 239 5.24 25.61 26.40
CA GLY A 239 4.07 24.83 26.78
C GLY A 239 3.01 25.62 27.56
N ASP A 240 1.73 25.35 27.29
CA ASP A 240 0.77 24.88 28.29
C ASP A 240 -0.63 24.67 27.66
N SER A 241 -1.28 23.62 28.16
CA SER A 241 -2.70 23.24 28.13
C SER A 241 -3.75 24.24 27.57
N ASP A 242 -4.63 23.80 26.67
CA ASP A 242 -5.96 23.26 27.03
C ASP A 242 -6.89 23.09 25.80
N ILE A 243 -7.70 22.03 25.87
CA ILE A 243 -8.73 21.65 24.90
C ILE A 243 -10.08 22.25 25.34
N MET A 244 -10.93 22.55 24.33
CA MET A 244 -12.38 22.86 24.34
C MET A 244 -12.75 24.35 24.20
N GLU A 245 -13.51 24.70 23.16
CA GLU A 245 -14.96 24.88 23.28
C GLU A 245 -15.64 25.06 21.90
N VAL A 246 -16.85 24.50 21.78
CA VAL A 246 -17.73 24.53 20.62
C VAL A 246 -18.68 25.72 20.70
N GLY A 247 -18.71 26.53 19.64
CA GLY A 247 -19.90 27.21 19.10
C GLY A 247 -20.43 28.47 19.79
N LYS A 248 -20.60 29.57 19.03
CA LYS A 248 -21.84 30.33 18.84
C LYS A 248 -21.62 31.68 18.14
N ASP A 249 -22.32 31.85 17.02
CA ASP A 249 -23.19 32.97 16.62
C ASP A 249 -22.71 34.44 16.60
N LEU A 250 -22.97 35.04 15.42
CA LEU A 250 -23.26 36.45 15.10
C LEU A 250 -22.04 37.39 15.11
N VAL A 251 -21.81 38.24 14.10
CA VAL A 251 -22.68 39.35 13.66
C VAL A 251 -22.33 39.79 12.22
N GLU A 252 -23.38 40.11 11.48
CA GLU A 252 -23.41 40.80 10.18
C GLU A 252 -22.64 42.13 10.18
N SER A 253 -21.98 42.48 9.08
CA SER A 253 -21.94 43.88 8.64
C SER A 253 -21.72 43.98 7.13
N GLU A 254 -22.79 44.38 6.42
CA GLU A 254 -22.69 45.10 5.16
C GLU A 254 -21.95 46.42 5.39
N VAL A 255 -20.98 46.74 4.53
CA VAL A 255 -20.56 48.13 4.30
C VAL A 255 -20.53 48.39 2.80
N VAL A 256 -21.35 49.37 2.43
CA VAL A 256 -21.65 49.91 1.11
C VAL A 256 -20.46 50.67 0.52
N LEU A 257 -20.31 50.58 -0.80
CA LEU A 257 -19.32 51.25 -1.66
C LEU A 257 -19.40 52.80 -1.61
N PRO A 258 -18.39 53.47 -2.19
CA PRO A 258 -18.75 54.37 -3.29
C PRO A 258 -17.86 54.23 -4.54
N LEU A 259 -18.51 54.31 -5.69
CA LEU A 259 -17.94 54.57 -7.03
C LEU A 259 -17.52 56.05 -7.17
N PRO A 260 -16.71 56.39 -8.18
CA PRO A 260 -17.26 56.68 -9.51
C PRO A 260 -16.85 55.67 -10.60
#